data_AF-A0A7C5NZY2-F1
#
_entry.id   AF-A0A7C5NZY2-F1
#
_cell.length_a   1.000
_cell.length_b   1.000
_cell.length_c   1.000
_cell.angle_alpha   90.00
_cell.angle_beta   90.00
_cell.angle_gamma   90.00
#
_symmetry.space_group_name_H-M   'P 1'
#
loop_
_entity.id
_entity.type
_entity.pdbx_description
1 polymer ?
#
loop_
_entity_poly.entity_id
_entity_poly.type
_entity_poly.pdbx_seq_one_letter_code
_entity_poly.pdbx_strand_id
1 'polypeptide(L)'
;MIEVTPVDGLSFGEVAVGTSQDLNFTVRNVGNGTLRGEASGLTGPVWSFVGSTNYVLGAGETATVTVRFAPAANLPYMQTVAFTGGGGGIAHGNRHRHKRPGHSGDSG
;
A
#
# COMPACT_ATOMS: atom_id res chain seq x y z
N MET A 1 1.37 -9.31 18.27
CA MET A 1 0.70 -8.09 17.78
C MET A 1 1.54 -7.57 16.63
N ILE A 2 0.89 -7.12 15.56
CA ILE A 2 1.54 -6.61 14.36
C ILE A 2 1.39 -5.10 14.30
N GLU A 3 2.44 -4.43 13.83
CA GLU A 3 2.41 -3.02 13.45
C GLU A 3 2.85 -2.92 11.98
N VAL A 4 2.17 -2.10 11.20
CA VAL A 4 2.49 -1.88 9.78
C VAL A 4 2.67 -0.39 9.56
N THR A 5 3.81 -0.01 8.98
CA THR A 5 4.15 1.38 8.67
C THR A 5 4.39 1.53 7.16
N PRO A 6 3.88 2.57 6.51
CA PRO A 6 2.96 3.60 7.05
C PRO A 6 1.53 3.08 7.28
N VAL A 7 0.87 3.57 8.32
CA VAL A 7 -0.53 3.20 8.66
C VAL A 7 -1.55 3.75 7.66
N ASP A 8 -1.26 4.91 7.07
CA ASP A 8 -2.10 5.59 6.07
C ASP A 8 -1.91 5.05 4.64
N GLY A 9 -1.16 3.95 4.49
CA GLY A 9 -0.87 3.35 3.20
C GLY A 9 0.25 4.04 2.41
N LEU A 10 0.55 3.49 1.23
CA LEU A 10 1.58 4.00 0.33
C LEU A 10 0.99 5.01 -0.65
N SER A 11 1.68 6.13 -0.83
CA SER A 11 1.34 7.16 -1.82
C SER A 11 2.42 7.20 -2.89
N PHE A 12 2.13 6.61 -4.06
CA PHE A 12 3.04 6.60 -5.21
C PHE A 12 3.09 7.96 -5.94
N GLY A 13 2.08 8.81 -5.76
CA GLY A 13 2.01 10.08 -6.47
C GLY A 13 1.86 9.90 -7.98
N GLU A 14 2.48 10.77 -8.77
CA GLU A 14 2.44 10.69 -10.22
C GLU A 14 3.53 9.74 -10.74
N VAL A 15 3.11 8.61 -11.31
CA VAL A 15 4.00 7.65 -11.98
C VAL A 15 3.69 7.66 -13.46
N ALA A 16 4.69 7.96 -14.29
CA ALA A 16 4.53 8.04 -15.73
C ALA A 16 4.06 6.70 -16.32
N VAL A 17 3.14 6.75 -17.28
CA VAL A 17 2.62 5.56 -17.96
C VAL A 17 3.77 4.77 -18.61
N GLY A 18 3.76 3.45 -18.43
CA GLY A 18 4.81 2.56 -18.95
C GLY A 18 6.09 2.52 -18.10
N THR A 19 6.13 3.25 -16.99
CA THR A 19 7.19 3.16 -15.97
C THR A 19 6.68 2.44 -14.72
N SER A 20 7.57 2.21 -13.75
CA SER A 20 7.22 1.61 -12.47
C SER A 20 7.89 2.31 -11.30
N GLN A 21 7.22 2.31 -10.15
CA GLN A 21 7.77 2.77 -8.90
C GLN A 21 7.53 1.74 -7.80
N ASP A 22 8.51 1.59 -6.91
CA ASP A 22 8.47 0.68 -5.78
C ASP A 22 8.42 1.49 -4.48
N LEU A 23 7.47 1.14 -3.62
CA LEU A 23 7.37 1.65 -2.25
C LEU A 23 7.23 0.48 -1.28
N ASN A 24 7.54 0.71 -0.01
CA ASN A 24 7.63 -0.37 0.96
C ASN A 24 6.74 -0.13 2.18
N PHE A 25 6.18 -1.23 2.68
CA PHE A 25 5.67 -1.33 4.03
C PHE A 25 6.74 -1.97 4.93
N THR A 26 6.84 -1.47 6.16
CA THR A 26 7.57 -2.14 7.24
C THR A 26 6.56 -2.82 8.15
N VAL A 27 6.68 -4.13 8.27
CA VAL A 27 5.92 -4.97 9.21
C VAL A 27 6.80 -5.20 10.43
N ARG A 28 6.28 -4.92 11.63
CA ARG A 28 6.98 -5.15 12.89
C ARG A 28 6.18 -6.05 13.81
N ASN A 29 6.86 -7.02 14.43
CA ASN A 29 6.28 -7.78 15.52
C ASN A 29 6.50 -7.06 16.85
N VAL A 30 5.45 -6.43 17.37
CA VAL A 30 5.46 -5.75 18.67
C VAL A 30 4.93 -6.63 19.81
N GLY A 31 4.68 -7.91 19.53
CA GLY A 31 4.35 -8.90 20.56
C GLY A 31 5.58 -9.60 21.14
N ASN A 32 5.32 -10.49 22.10
CA ASN A 32 6.37 -11.22 22.82
C ASN A 32 6.68 -12.61 22.25
N GLY A 33 5.92 -13.07 21.25
CA GLY A 33 6.07 -14.38 20.61
C GLY A 33 6.33 -14.25 19.12
N THR A 34 6.58 -15.37 18.43
CA THR A 34 6.81 -15.37 16.97
C THR A 34 5.55 -14.99 16.20
N LEU A 35 5.66 -14.00 15.33
CA LEU A 35 4.64 -13.59 14.38
C LEU A 35 4.89 -14.30 13.05
N ARG A 36 3.89 -15.01 12.54
CA ARG A 36 3.89 -15.59 11.19
C ARG A 36 2.77 -14.96 10.39
N GLY A 37 3.08 -14.51 9.18
CA GLY A 37 2.12 -13.82 8.34
C GLY A 37 2.58 -13.68 6.90
N GLU A 38 1.73 -13.01 6.15
CA GLU A 38 1.88 -12.75 4.73
C GLU A 38 1.14 -11.47 4.32
N ALA A 39 1.71 -10.76 3.36
CA ALA A 39 1.05 -9.67 2.64
C ALA A 39 0.32 -10.16 1.39
N SER A 40 -0.93 -9.74 1.21
CA SER A 40 -1.79 -10.18 0.10
C SER A 40 -2.77 -9.09 -0.35
N GLY A 41 -3.58 -9.36 -1.37
CA GLY A 41 -4.70 -8.49 -1.77
C GLY A 41 -4.44 -7.56 -2.96
N LEU A 42 -3.23 -7.52 -3.52
CA LEU A 42 -2.99 -6.84 -4.79
C LEU A 42 -3.68 -7.59 -5.94
N THR A 43 -4.47 -6.86 -6.72
CA THR A 43 -5.15 -7.36 -7.93
C THR A 43 -4.86 -6.47 -9.14
N GLY A 44 -5.13 -7.01 -10.34
CA GLY A 44 -4.93 -6.32 -11.62
C GLY A 44 -3.46 -6.27 -12.06
N PRO A 45 -3.21 -5.85 -13.32
CA PRO A 45 -1.88 -5.96 -13.93
C PRO A 45 -0.89 -4.87 -13.49
N VAL A 46 -1.39 -3.78 -12.90
CA VAL A 46 -0.57 -2.60 -12.56
C VAL A 46 0.07 -2.68 -11.17
N TRP A 47 -0.28 -3.69 -10.37
CA TRP A 47 0.20 -3.86 -9.00
C TRP A 47 0.89 -5.21 -8.84
N SER A 48 2.05 -5.23 -8.20
CA SER A 48 2.73 -6.47 -7.86
C SER A 48 3.54 -6.37 -6.59
N PHE A 49 3.76 -7.51 -5.92
CA PHE A 49 4.74 -7.60 -4.85
C PHE A 49 6.12 -7.87 -5.45
N VAL A 50 7.14 -7.22 -4.88
CA VAL A 50 8.53 -7.47 -5.24
C VAL A 50 9.18 -8.28 -4.13
N GLY A 51 9.61 -9.51 -4.46
CA GLY A 51 10.22 -10.44 -3.51
C GLY A 51 9.19 -11.26 -2.73
N SER A 52 9.57 -11.65 -1.50
CA SER A 52 8.73 -12.47 -0.63
C SER A 52 7.65 -11.63 0.05
N THR A 53 6.43 -12.15 0.08
CA THR A 53 5.30 -11.60 0.85
C THR A 53 5.15 -12.24 2.22
N ASN A 54 5.70 -13.44 2.41
CA ASN A 54 5.69 -14.17 3.67
C ASN A 54 6.78 -13.67 4.62
N TYR A 55 6.46 -13.62 5.91
CA TYR A 55 7.39 -13.25 6.97
C TYR A 55 7.19 -14.09 8.23
N VAL A 56 8.30 -14.35 8.91
CA VAL A 56 8.37 -14.98 10.23
C VAL A 56 9.26 -14.11 11.09
N LEU A 57 8.69 -13.46 12.10
CA LEU A 57 9.34 -12.44 12.90
C LEU A 57 9.34 -12.84 14.38
N GLY A 58 10.50 -12.88 14.99
CA GLY A 58 10.68 -12.88 16.45
C GLY A 58 10.17 -11.58 17.09
N ALA A 59 10.16 -11.53 18.41
CA ALA A 59 9.73 -10.33 19.14
C ALA A 59 10.65 -9.14 18.81
N GLY A 60 10.07 -8.01 18.43
CA GLY A 60 10.80 -6.79 18.05
C GLY A 60 11.35 -6.78 16.62
N GLU A 61 11.33 -7.91 15.90
CA GLU A 61 11.84 -8.01 14.54
C GLU A 61 10.91 -7.35 13.51
N THR A 62 11.49 -7.01 12.35
CA THR A 62 10.82 -6.35 11.24
C THR A 62 11.04 -7.06 9.92
N ALA A 63 10.04 -7.02 9.04
CA ALA A 63 10.13 -7.39 7.64
C ALA A 63 9.74 -6.21 6.74
N THR A 64 10.33 -6.16 5.56
CA THR A 64 9.96 -5.19 4.52
C THR A 64 9.15 -5.89 3.44
N VAL A 65 7.99 -5.33 3.11
CA VAL A 65 7.15 -5.77 2.00
C VAL A 65 7.13 -4.68 0.93
N THR A 66 7.65 -4.99 -0.24
CA THR A 66 7.74 -4.03 -1.35
C THR A 66 6.58 -4.20 -2.31
N VAL A 67 5.90 -3.09 -2.60
CA VAL A 67 4.81 -2.99 -3.57
C VAL A 67 5.31 -2.19 -4.77
N ARG A 68 5.17 -2.77 -5.95
CA ARG A 68 5.43 -2.13 -7.23
C ARG A 68 4.12 -1.67 -7.87
N PHE A 69 4.14 -0.43 -8.33
CA PHE A 69 3.08 0.16 -9.13
C PHE A 69 3.60 0.48 -10.54
N ALA A 70 2.90 -0.02 -11.56
CA ALA A 70 3.24 0.17 -12.97
C ALA A 70 1.98 0.56 -13.78
N PRO A 71 1.61 1.85 -13.82
CA PRO A 71 0.40 2.29 -14.50
C PRO A 71 0.49 2.12 -16.02
N ALA A 72 -0.56 1.54 -16.60
CA ALA A 72 -0.74 1.42 -18.05
C ALA A 72 -1.56 2.57 -18.66
N ALA A 73 -2.19 3.40 -17.82
CA ALA A 73 -2.94 4.58 -18.22
C ALA A 73 -2.89 5.64 -17.10
N ASN A 74 -3.10 6.90 -17.44
CA ASN A 74 -3.19 7.98 -16.47
C ASN A 74 -4.58 8.02 -15.81
N LEU A 75 -4.87 7.01 -14.98
CA LEU A 75 -6.11 6.85 -14.24
C LEU A 75 -5.82 6.79 -12.74
N PRO A 76 -6.79 7.15 -11.87
CA PRO A 76 -6.65 6.92 -10.45
C PRO A 76 -6.74 5.42 -10.16
N TYR A 77 -5.71 4.88 -9.52
CA TYR A 77 -5.67 3.50 -9.04
C TYR A 77 -5.68 3.46 -7.52
N MET A 78 -6.40 2.50 -6.95
CA MET A 78 -6.41 2.23 -5.51
C MET A 78 -6.41 0.74 -5.27
N GLN A 79 -5.65 0.29 -4.28
CA GLN A 79 -5.66 -1.08 -3.80
C GLN A 79 -5.54 -1.15 -2.30
N THR A 80 -5.97 -2.29 -1.77
CA THR A 80 -5.80 -2.64 -0.36
C THR A 80 -4.79 -3.77 -0.25
N VAL A 81 -3.79 -3.58 0.61
CA VAL A 81 -2.88 -4.66 1.00
C VAL A 81 -3.30 -5.15 2.37
N ALA A 82 -3.52 -6.45 2.49
CA ALA A 82 -3.85 -7.12 3.72
C ALA A 82 -2.60 -7.77 4.31
N PHE A 83 -2.31 -7.48 5.57
CA PHE A 83 -1.22 -8.10 6.34
C PHE A 83 -1.81 -9.02 7.40
N THR A 84 -1.30 -10.25 7.44
CA THR A 84 -1.74 -11.26 8.42
C THR A 84 -0.72 -11.45 9.54
N GLY A 85 -1.15 -12.07 10.63
CA GLY A 85 -0.35 -12.25 11.85
C GLY A 85 -0.91 -11.42 13.00
N GLY A 86 -1.70 -12.06 13.87
CA GLY A 86 -2.16 -11.51 15.14
C GLY A 86 -2.77 -10.09 15.11
N GLY A 87 -4.05 -9.99 14.72
CA GLY A 87 -4.90 -8.79 14.79
C GLY A 87 -4.71 -7.82 13.62
N GLY A 88 -5.50 -7.98 12.55
CA GLY A 88 -5.30 -7.36 11.24
C GLY A 88 -5.20 -5.83 11.24
N GLY A 89 -4.09 -5.31 10.72
CA GLY A 89 -4.00 -3.93 10.25
C GLY A 89 -4.35 -3.87 8.75
N ILE A 90 -5.38 -3.11 8.41
CA ILE A 90 -5.74 -2.79 7.02
C ILE A 90 -5.13 -1.43 6.70
N ALA A 91 -4.12 -1.38 5.83
CA ALA A 91 -3.60 -0.11 5.32
C ALA A 91 -4.35 0.28 4.04
N HIS A 92 -5.05 1.41 4.07
CA HIS A 92 -5.75 1.98 2.92
C HIS A 92 -4.84 2.98 2.21
N GLY A 93 -4.46 2.78 0.94
CA GLY A 93 -3.80 3.82 0.16
C GLY A 93 -4.77 4.95 -0.18
N ASN A 94 -4.55 6.18 0.29
CA ASN A 94 -5.53 7.27 0.17
C ASN A 94 -5.41 8.09 -1.14
N ARG A 95 -6.57 8.61 -1.59
CA ARG A 95 -6.81 9.40 -2.81
C ARG A 95 -6.20 10.81 -2.78
N HIS A 96 -5.73 11.28 -3.93
CA HIS A 96 -5.60 12.71 -4.20
C HIS A 96 -6.98 13.30 -4.58
N ARG A 97 -7.57 14.14 -3.72
CA ARG A 97 -8.77 14.95 -4.07
C ARG A 97 -8.32 16.08 -4.98
N HIS A 98 -8.84 16.13 -6.20
CA HIS A 98 -8.80 17.34 -7.01
C HIS A 98 -9.71 18.41 -6.36
N LYS A 99 -9.11 19.53 -5.91
CA LYS A 99 -9.84 20.78 -5.72
C LYS A 99 -10.38 21.21 -7.09
N ARG A 100 -11.70 21.34 -7.25
CA ARG A 100 -12.28 22.08 -8.37
C ARG A 100 -12.08 23.58 -8.11
N PRO A 101 -11.52 24.36 -9.05
CA PRO A 101 -11.65 25.82 -9.02
C PRO A 101 -13.10 26.21 -9.30
N GLY A 102 -13.63 27.17 -8.56
CA GLY A 102 -14.98 27.71 -8.74
C GLY A 102 -15.07 28.84 -9.77
N HIS A 103 -16.33 29.22 -10.06
CA HIS A 103 -16.84 30.34 -10.89
C HIS A 103 -16.72 30.16 -12.42
N SER A 104 -17.70 30.47 -13.26
CA SER A 104 -19.04 31.10 -13.13
C SER A 104 -19.70 31.06 -14.52
N GLY A 105 -21.03 31.02 -14.60
CA GLY A 105 -21.75 31.37 -15.83
C GLY A 105 -23.05 30.61 -16.05
N ASP A 106 -24.10 31.01 -15.33
CA ASP A 106 -25.49 30.76 -15.72
C ASP A 106 -26.09 32.11 -16.15
N SER A 107 -26.58 32.20 -17.38
CA SER A 107 -27.58 33.15 -17.87
C SER A 107 -27.80 32.91 -19.37
N GLY A 108 -28.99 32.42 -19.72
CA GLY A 108 -29.50 32.30 -21.09
C GLY A 108 -30.80 31.52 -21.14
#